data_AF-A0A3M1A4P0-F1
#
_entry.id   AF-A0A3M1A4P0-F1
#
_cell.length_a   1.000
_cell.length_b   1.000
_cell.length_c   1.000
_cell.angle_alpha   90.00
_cell.angle_beta   90.00
_cell.angle_gamma   90.00
#
_symmetry.space_group_name_H-M   'P 1'
#
loop_
_entity.id
_entity.type
_entity.pdbx_description
1 polymer ?
#
loop_
_entity_poly.entity_id
_entity_poly.type
_entity_poly.pdbx_seq_one_letter_code
_entity_poly.pdbx_strand_id
1 'polypeptide(L)'
;ARRIAHRLALPYARQRLLEDPSYNLRLGTQHLADLLVRFEGSAVLALAAYNAGANTVERWLQTYGDPRAPGSDPVDWIELIPYGETRNYVQRVLEAAPIYSERLGYRAPRTLGAWLALGRRPPAPGVTERRQVPATES
;
A
#
# COMPACT_ATOMS: atom_id res chain seq x y z
N ALA A 1 16.41 6.72 -4.52
CA ALA A 1 17.05 6.54 -5.84
C ALA A 1 18.47 5.93 -5.77
N ARG A 2 19.49 6.61 -5.22
CA ARG A 2 20.89 6.13 -5.21
C ARG A 2 21.09 4.70 -4.68
N ARG A 3 20.45 4.38 -3.54
CA ARG A 3 20.46 3.04 -2.94
C ARG A 3 19.89 1.95 -3.86
N ILE A 4 18.82 2.25 -4.60
CA ILE A 4 18.18 1.31 -5.53
C ILE A 4 19.03 1.13 -6.79
N ALA A 5 19.59 2.23 -7.33
CA ALA A 5 20.51 2.17 -8.47
C ALA A 5 21.73 1.29 -8.17
N HIS A 6 22.34 1.45 -6.99
CA HIS A 6 23.45 0.60 -6.56
C HIS A 6 23.07 -0.89 -6.46
N ARG A 7 21.88 -1.21 -5.91
CA ARG A 7 21.40 -2.60 -5.82
C ARG A 7 21.16 -3.22 -7.19
N LEU A 8 20.70 -2.44 -8.15
CA LEU A 8 20.49 -2.87 -9.54
C LEU A 8 21.77 -2.83 -10.40
N ALA A 9 22.93 -2.56 -9.79
CA ALA A 9 24.20 -2.35 -10.50
C ALA A 9 24.11 -1.29 -11.62
N LEU A 10 23.27 -0.27 -11.44
CA LEU A 10 23.10 0.83 -12.37
C LEU A 10 23.92 2.05 -11.90
N PRO A 11 24.61 2.76 -12.81
CA PRO A 11 25.28 4.00 -12.47
C PRO A 11 24.24 5.04 -12.06
N TYR A 12 24.36 5.54 -10.83
CA TYR A 12 23.47 6.57 -10.33
C TYR A 12 23.78 7.93 -10.98
N ALA A 13 22.84 8.43 -11.78
CA ALA A 13 22.86 9.80 -12.28
C ALA A 13 21.57 10.52 -11.88
N ARG A 14 21.70 11.66 -11.16
CA ARG A 14 20.55 12.45 -10.71
C ARG A 14 19.79 13.08 -11.88
N GLN A 15 20.49 13.58 -12.90
CA GLN A 15 19.88 14.16 -14.11
C GLN A 15 19.01 13.16 -14.88
N ARG A 16 19.47 11.90 -14.98
CA ARG A 16 18.70 10.82 -15.63
C ARG A 16 17.38 10.49 -14.94
N LEU A 17 17.18 10.87 -13.67
CA LEU A 17 15.86 10.73 -13.03
C LEU A 17 14.81 11.64 -13.69
N LEU A 18 15.23 12.76 -14.28
CA LEU A 18 14.34 13.74 -14.91
C LEU A 18 14.31 13.59 -16.44
N GLU A 19 15.44 13.23 -17.04
CA GLU A 19 15.63 13.23 -18.51
C GLU A 19 15.43 11.85 -19.16
N ASP A 20 15.48 10.76 -18.39
CA ASP A 20 15.35 9.38 -18.87
C ASP A 20 14.15 8.69 -18.20
N PRO A 21 12.96 8.74 -18.84
CA PRO A 21 11.74 8.15 -18.29
C PRO A 21 11.88 6.66 -17.99
N SER A 22 12.61 5.92 -18.83
CA SER A 22 12.83 4.47 -18.66
C SER A 22 13.67 4.18 -17.42
N TYR A 23 14.72 4.96 -17.17
CA TYR A 23 15.53 4.84 -15.97
C TYR A 23 14.75 5.20 -14.71
N ASN A 24 14.00 6.29 -14.73
CA ASN A 24 13.15 6.69 -13.60
C ASN A 24 12.10 5.62 -13.29
N LEU A 25 11.39 5.13 -14.31
CA LEU A 25 10.38 4.08 -14.17
C LEU A 25 11.00 2.81 -13.58
N ARG A 26 12.15 2.34 -14.09
CA ARG A 26 12.81 1.13 -13.58
C ARG A 26 13.17 1.24 -12.11
N LEU A 27 13.73 2.38 -11.68
CA LEU A 27 14.06 2.62 -10.27
C LEU A 27 12.81 2.73 -9.40
N GLY A 28 11.78 3.43 -9.88
CA GLY A 28 10.51 3.59 -9.19
C GLY A 28 9.78 2.27 -8.99
N THR A 29 9.64 1.46 -10.05
CA THR A 29 9.00 0.15 -10.01
C THR A 29 9.76 -0.81 -9.09
N GLN A 30 11.09 -0.84 -9.15
CA GLN A 30 11.87 -1.66 -8.22
C GLN A 30 11.65 -1.20 -6.77
N HIS A 31 11.65 0.11 -6.53
CA HIS A 31 11.45 0.63 -5.18
C HIS A 31 10.06 0.25 -4.64
N LEU A 32 9.02 0.38 -5.45
CA LEU A 32 7.66 -0.01 -5.08
C LEU A 32 7.56 -1.51 -4.81
N ALA A 33 8.19 -2.35 -5.63
CA ALA A 33 8.24 -3.79 -5.43
C ALA A 33 8.91 -4.15 -4.08
N ASP A 34 10.02 -3.51 -3.73
CA ASP A 34 10.68 -3.71 -2.43
C ASP A 34 9.76 -3.34 -1.26
N LEU A 35 8.96 -2.27 -1.41
CA LEU A 35 8.03 -1.82 -0.39
C LEU A 35 6.85 -2.79 -0.24
N LEU A 36 6.31 -3.30 -1.36
CA LEU A 36 5.29 -4.34 -1.33
C LEU A 36 5.79 -5.58 -0.59
N VAL A 37 7.04 -6.01 -0.83
CA VAL A 37 7.64 -7.12 -0.07
C VAL A 37 7.78 -6.77 1.41
N ARG A 38 8.31 -5.58 1.76
CA ARG A 38 8.50 -5.14 3.15
C ARG A 38 7.19 -5.09 3.93
N PHE A 39 6.09 -4.71 3.29
CA PHE A 39 4.78 -4.59 3.92
C PHE A 39 3.84 -5.76 3.62
N GLU A 40 4.39 -6.93 3.29
CA GLU A 40 3.66 -8.20 3.12
C GLU A 40 2.51 -8.10 2.09
N GLY A 41 2.75 -7.38 1.00
CA GLY A 41 1.79 -7.18 -0.08
C GLY A 41 0.74 -6.10 0.18
N SER A 42 0.78 -5.38 1.30
CA SER A 42 -0.18 -4.30 1.58
C SER A 42 0.05 -3.10 0.66
N ALA A 43 -0.91 -2.86 -0.24
CA ALA A 43 -0.89 -1.71 -1.14
C ALA A 43 -0.94 -0.38 -0.35
N VAL A 44 -1.78 -0.32 0.69
CA VAL A 44 -1.93 0.88 1.55
C VAL A 44 -0.59 1.28 2.16
N LEU A 45 0.08 0.34 2.83
CA LEU A 45 1.35 0.60 3.50
C LEU A 45 2.49 0.86 2.52
N ALA A 46 2.55 0.11 1.41
CA ALA A 46 3.56 0.30 0.38
C ALA A 46 3.46 1.69 -0.29
N LEU A 47 2.25 2.14 -0.62
CA LEU A 47 2.02 3.47 -1.20
C LEU A 47 2.34 4.59 -0.21
N ALA A 48 1.90 4.46 1.05
CA ALA A 48 2.25 5.41 2.10
C ALA A 48 3.77 5.51 2.27
N ALA A 49 4.47 4.36 2.25
CA ALA A 49 5.91 4.31 2.42
C ALA A 49 6.68 4.81 1.19
N TYR A 50 6.10 4.70 0.00
CA TYR A 50 6.67 5.24 -1.23
C TYR A 50 6.74 6.77 -1.17
N ASN A 51 5.70 7.41 -0.60
CA ASN A 51 5.62 8.86 -0.49
C ASN A 51 6.27 9.42 0.79
N ALA A 52 6.00 8.84 1.97
CA ALA A 52 6.47 9.35 3.27
C ALA A 52 7.75 8.67 3.80
N GLY A 53 8.19 7.59 3.15
CA GLY A 53 9.32 6.76 3.58
C GLY A 53 8.91 5.65 4.56
N ALA A 54 9.52 4.47 4.39
CA ALA A 54 9.17 3.27 5.16
C ALA A 54 9.34 3.43 6.69
N ASN A 55 10.40 4.10 7.16
CA ASN A 55 10.61 4.31 8.60
C ASN A 55 9.51 5.20 9.21
N THR A 56 8.93 6.10 8.43
CA THR A 56 7.81 6.95 8.86
C THR A 56 6.55 6.10 9.02
N VAL A 57 6.25 5.26 8.03
CA VAL A 57 5.11 4.33 8.09
C VAL A 57 5.25 3.35 9.24
N GLU A 58 6.46 2.85 9.53
CA GLU A 58 6.70 1.98 10.69
C GLU A 58 6.40 2.67 12.03
N ARG A 59 6.70 3.97 12.16
CA ARG A 59 6.27 4.73 13.34
C ARG A 59 4.75 4.86 13.40
N TRP A 60 4.08 5.11 12.27
CA TRP A 60 2.62 5.16 12.24
C TRP A 60 1.97 3.83 12.60
N LEU A 61 2.55 2.70 12.20
CA LEU A 61 2.10 1.38 12.62
C LEU A 61 2.18 1.20 14.16
N GLN A 62 3.23 1.76 14.78
CA GLN A 62 3.38 1.74 16.25
C GLN A 62 2.35 2.65 16.94
N THR A 63 1.99 3.79 16.33
CA THR A 63 1.09 4.77 16.92
C THR A 63 -0.39 4.45 16.69
N TYR A 64 -0.77 4.03 15.48
CA TYR A 64 -2.17 3.88 15.04
C TYR A 64 -2.61 2.42 14.88
N GLY A 65 -1.69 1.47 15.12
CA GLY A 65 -1.91 0.06 14.85
C GLY A 65 -1.68 -0.33 13.39
N ASP A 66 -1.85 -1.62 13.10
CA ASP A 66 -1.59 -2.22 11.79
C ASP A 66 -2.90 -2.35 10.99
N PRO A 67 -3.05 -1.67 9.83
CA PRO A 67 -4.27 -1.73 9.01
C PRO A 67 -4.51 -3.12 8.40
N ARG A 68 -3.51 -4.00 8.47
CA ARG A 68 -3.63 -5.39 8.01
C ARG A 68 -4.26 -6.29 9.07
N ALA A 69 -4.36 -5.83 10.32
CA ALA A 69 -4.89 -6.64 11.41
C ALA A 69 -6.40 -6.95 11.20
N PRO A 70 -6.88 -8.09 11.72
CA PRO A 70 -8.32 -8.36 11.81
C PRO A 70 -9.02 -7.25 12.61
N GLY A 71 -10.22 -6.84 12.18
CA GLY A 71 -11.00 -5.78 12.84
C GLY A 71 -10.52 -4.34 12.58
N SER A 72 -9.40 -4.13 11.87
CA SER A 72 -9.00 -2.79 11.41
C SER A 72 -9.67 -2.43 10.09
N ASP A 73 -10.04 -1.16 9.91
CA ASP A 73 -10.41 -0.60 8.61
C ASP A 73 -9.20 0.16 8.00
N PRO A 74 -8.68 -0.28 6.83
CA PRO A 74 -7.62 0.43 6.13
C PRO A 74 -8.00 1.87 5.76
N VAL A 75 -9.28 2.18 5.54
CA VAL A 75 -9.75 3.54 5.25
C VAL A 75 -9.53 4.43 6.47
N ASP A 76 -9.97 4.00 7.65
CA ASP A 76 -9.75 4.75 8.90
C ASP A 76 -8.25 4.96 9.16
N TRP A 77 -7.43 3.94 8.92
CA TRP A 77 -5.99 4.08 9.05
C TRP A 77 -5.38 5.10 8.08
N ILE A 78 -5.87 5.16 6.83
CA ILE A 78 -5.45 6.18 5.85
C ILE A 78 -5.79 7.59 6.36
N GLU A 79 -6.97 7.77 6.97
CA GLU A 79 -7.37 9.08 7.52
C GLU A 79 -6.47 9.52 8.68
N LEU A 80 -5.89 8.58 9.43
CA LEU A 80 -4.93 8.86 10.50
C LEU A 80 -3.54 9.30 10.01
N ILE A 81 -3.23 9.17 8.71
CA ILE A 81 -1.93 9.61 8.15
C ILE A 81 -1.75 11.13 8.39
N PRO A 82 -0.73 11.56 9.16
CA PRO A 82 -0.59 12.98 9.54
C PRO A 82 -0.21 13.89 8.37
N TYR A 83 0.48 13.34 7.37
CA TYR A 83 0.92 14.09 6.20
C TYR A 83 -0.22 14.14 5.19
N GLY A 84 -0.88 15.30 5.09
CA GLY A 84 -2.03 15.48 4.19
C GLY A 84 -1.71 15.17 2.72
N GLU A 85 -0.51 15.50 2.27
CA GLU A 85 -0.01 15.12 0.93
C GLU A 85 0.04 13.59 0.77
N THR A 86 0.60 12.88 1.75
CA THR A 86 0.68 11.41 1.73
C THR A 86 -0.69 10.77 1.77
N ARG A 87 -1.61 11.27 2.61
CA ARG A 87 -2.98 10.78 2.69
C ARG A 87 -3.67 10.87 1.32
N ASN A 88 -3.66 12.07 0.73
CA ASN A 88 -4.25 12.33 -0.58
C ASN A 88 -3.57 11.51 -1.70
N TYR A 89 -2.25 11.33 -1.64
CA TYR A 89 -1.52 10.47 -2.57
C TYR A 89 -2.02 9.01 -2.51
N VAL A 90 -2.13 8.44 -1.31
CA VAL A 90 -2.59 7.06 -1.12
C VAL A 90 -4.02 6.87 -1.65
N GLN A 91 -4.94 7.77 -1.27
CA GLN A 91 -6.32 7.75 -1.74
C GLN A 91 -6.41 7.78 -3.27
N ARG A 92 -5.76 8.77 -3.91
CA ARG A 92 -5.79 8.93 -5.38
C ARG A 92 -5.24 7.72 -6.13
N VAL A 93 -4.14 7.14 -5.65
CA VAL A 93 -3.55 5.97 -6.33
C VAL A 93 -4.45 4.74 -6.18
N LEU A 94 -5.03 4.51 -5.00
CA LEU A 94 -5.94 3.39 -4.76
C LEU A 94 -7.24 3.52 -5.54
N GLU A 95 -7.81 4.73 -5.63
CA GLU A 95 -9.01 5.01 -6.43
C GLU A 95 -8.78 4.78 -7.94
N ALA A 96 -7.59 5.12 -8.43
CA ALA A 96 -7.25 4.94 -9.84
C ALA A 96 -6.86 3.49 -10.20
N ALA A 97 -6.34 2.71 -9.25
CA ALA A 97 -5.79 1.38 -9.52
C ALA A 97 -6.77 0.37 -10.17
N PRO A 98 -8.05 0.28 -9.76
CA PRO A 98 -9.05 -0.55 -10.44
C PRO A 98 -9.22 -0.18 -11.91
N ILE A 99 -9.30 1.12 -12.21
CA ILE A 99 -9.52 1.66 -13.57
C ILE A 99 -8.37 1.24 -14.49
N TYR A 100 -7.13 1.39 -14.02
CA TYR A 100 -5.96 0.98 -14.81
C TYR A 100 -5.83 -0.55 -14.93
N SER A 101 -6.19 -1.31 -13.89
CA SER A 101 -6.19 -2.77 -13.94
C SER A 101 -7.14 -3.29 -15.01
N GLU A 102 -8.31 -2.65 -15.14
CA GLU A 102 -9.27 -2.95 -16.19
C GLU A 102 -8.80 -2.51 -17.57
N ARG A 103 -8.44 -1.24 -17.72
CA ARG A 103 -8.04 -0.65 -19.00
C ARG A 103 -6.85 -1.33 -19.65
N LEU A 104 -5.91 -1.83 -18.85
CA LEU A 104 -4.68 -2.47 -19.32
C LEU A 104 -4.77 -4.00 -19.35
N GLY A 105 -5.91 -4.58 -18.95
CA GLY A 105 -6.10 -6.03 -18.96
C GLY A 105 -5.20 -6.78 -17.96
N TYR A 106 -4.69 -6.10 -16.93
CA TYR A 106 -3.82 -6.73 -15.96
C TYR A 106 -4.59 -7.70 -15.05
N ARG A 107 -3.90 -8.77 -14.65
CA ARG A 107 -4.39 -9.71 -13.64
C ARG A 107 -4.12 -9.13 -12.24
N ALA A 108 -4.90 -8.11 -11.90
CA ALA A 108 -4.86 -7.39 -10.63
C ALA A 108 -6.30 -7.18 -10.10
N PRO A 109 -6.48 -6.80 -8.83
CA PRO A 109 -7.81 -6.54 -8.29
C PRO A 109 -8.58 -5.50 -9.10
N ARG A 110 -9.88 -5.74 -9.28
CA ARG A 110 -10.77 -4.92 -10.13
C ARG A 110 -11.64 -3.94 -9.33
N THR A 111 -11.50 -3.89 -8.01
CA THR A 111 -12.30 -3.03 -7.13
C THR A 111 -11.42 -2.36 -6.08
N LEU A 112 -11.81 -1.17 -5.63
CA LEU A 112 -11.11 -0.46 -4.55
C LEU A 112 -11.02 -1.30 -3.28
N GLY A 113 -12.13 -1.95 -2.89
CA GLY A 113 -12.16 -2.83 -1.71
C GLY A 113 -11.15 -3.97 -1.78
N ALA A 114 -10.96 -4.57 -2.97
CA ALA A 114 -9.97 -5.63 -3.14
C ALA A 114 -8.52 -5.10 -3.10
N TRP A 115 -8.27 -3.87 -3.57
CA TRP A 115 -6.97 -3.20 -3.40
C TRP A 115 -6.68 -2.86 -1.93
N LEU A 116 -7.67 -2.35 -1.19
CA LEU A 116 -7.58 -2.09 0.25
C LEU A 116 -7.36 -3.38 1.07
N ALA A 117 -7.86 -4.51 0.58
CA ALA A 117 -7.71 -5.81 1.22
C ALA A 117 -6.37 -6.52 0.96
N LEU A 118 -5.54 -6.02 0.04
CA LEU A 118 -4.24 -6.64 -0.24
C LEU A 118 -3.35 -6.63 1.02
N GLY A 119 -2.70 -7.76 1.28
CA GLY A 119 -1.81 -7.94 2.42
C GLY A 119 -2.50 -7.96 3.79
N ARG A 120 -3.84 -7.97 3.85
CA ARG A 120 -4.56 -8.18 5.11
C ARG A 120 -4.25 -9.56 5.68
N ARG A 121 -4.06 -9.64 6.99
CA ARG A 121 -3.81 -10.89 7.71
C ARG A 121 -5.15 -11.56 8.03
N PRO A 122 -5.25 -12.88 7.85
CA PRO A 122 -6.45 -13.61 8.27
C PRO A 122 -6.60 -13.54 9.79
N PRO A 123 -7.84 -13.65 10.32
CA PRO A 123 -8.04 -13.85 11.75
C PRO A 123 -7.30 -15.10 12.23
N ALA A 124 -6.81 -15.07 13.47
CA ALA A 124 -6.16 -16.23 14.06
C ALA A 124 -7.11 -17.45 14.02
N PRO A 125 -6.61 -18.64 13.64
CA PRO A 125 -7.45 -19.83 13.60
C PRO A 125 -8.07 -20.10 14.98
N GLY A 126 -9.40 -20.22 15.02
CA GLY A 126 -10.17 -20.47 16.24
C GLY A 126 -11.00 -19.29 16.76
N VAL A 127 -10.81 -18.07 16.24
CA VAL A 127 -11.70 -16.93 16.51
C VAL A 127 -12.77 -16.88 15.42
N THR A 128 -13.75 -17.78 15.49
CA THR A 128 -14.99 -17.59 14.73
C THR A 128 -15.71 -16.42 15.36
N GLU A 129 -15.79 -15.28 14.66
CA GLU A 129 -16.68 -14.18 15.05
C GLU A 129 -18.07 -14.77 15.30
N ARG A 130 -18.49 -14.81 16.56
CA ARG A 130 -19.88 -15.04 16.88
C ARG A 130 -20.63 -13.83 16.34
N ARG A 131 -21.19 -13.95 15.14
CA ARG A 131 -22.30 -13.08 14.73
C ARG A 131 -23.38 -13.26 15.78
N GLN A 132 -23.52 -12.29 16.69
CA GLN A 132 -24.76 -12.12 17.44
C GLN A 132 -25.81 -11.75 16.40
N VAL A 133 -26.60 -12.73 16.00
CA VAL A 133 -27.87 -12.49 15.33
C VAL A 133 -28.79 -11.92 16.41
N PRO A 134 -29.30 -10.68 16.27
CA PRO A 134 -30.28 -10.17 17.23
C PRO A 134 -31.51 -11.08 17.16
N ALA A 135 -31.94 -11.59 18.31
CA ALA A 135 -33.18 -12.35 18.41
C ALA A 135 -34.34 -11.43 18.02
N THR A 136 -34.88 -11.64 16.82
CA THR A 136 -36.25 -11.25 16.49
C THR A 136 -37.16 -12.34 17.00
N GLU A 137 -37.82 -12.12 18.13
CA GLU A 137 -39.07 -12.77 18.53
C GLU A 137 -39.98 -11.62 19.03
N SER A 138 -40.94 -11.19 18.18
CA SER A 138 -42.36 -11.57 18.16
C SER A 138 -43.19 -10.86 19.21
#